data_AF-A0A6J0UDU0-F1
#
_entry.id   AF-A0A6J0UDU0-F1
#
_cell.length_a   1.000
_cell.length_b   1.000
_cell.length_c   1.000
_cell.angle_alpha   90.00
_cell.angle_beta   90.00
_cell.angle_gamma   90.00
#
_symmetry.space_group_name_H-M   'P 1'
#
loop_
_entity.id
_entity.type
_entity.pdbx_description
1 polymer ?
#
loop_
_entity_poly.entity_id
_entity_poly.type
_entity_poly.pdbx_seq_one_letter_code
_entity_poly.pdbx_strand_id
1 'polypeptide(L)'
;MLMLLALGVLLVENLAKVQNGNFSDGSRSPQVPLYRYETINLPEEHIPYFLHNNPHIVIACKQDPHCPYKKYLKNLKACWGYEKSCKPENRFGYPVCDYAEVGWVSTIEEAQRVFWKQSDFGYIKERINEVKTHCRPKAVGDSSLQCSRYLQSCRATNLYIDLRTPKRNHERFNEDFFQKGQIGGSCNMDTQGFLAEGQRRSPLQSWFAELRTYTELNSNPVEDGSCDVIVDKLTYFMKFDAGVNMYHHFCDFVNLYITQHVINSFSTDVNIVMWDTSAYGYGDLFNETWKAFTDYEIIHLKSYDSKRVCFKDAVFALLPRMRYGLFYNTPLISGCHGTGLFRAFSQHVLHRLNIKQERPKLANALKTLSLFEVQIVNYKYKELEFKEQLKITHNTDIFIGIHGAGLTHLLFLPDWAVIFELYNCEDENCYLDLARLRGVHYITWQKKQKVFPQDEGHHPTLGKHPKFTNYSFDVEEFVRLVLLAADHVSQHSKWPFRRKHDEF
;
A
#
# COMPACT_ATOMS: atom_id res chain seq x y z
N MET A 1 8.38 6.97 26.36
CA MET A 1 8.42 8.15 25.46
C MET A 1 7.73 7.75 24.17
N LEU A 2 6.60 8.36 23.82
CA LEU A 2 5.81 8.01 22.63
C LEU A 2 5.17 9.27 22.04
N MET A 3 5.07 9.32 20.70
CA MET A 3 4.47 10.43 19.96
C MET A 3 2.93 10.32 19.93
N LEU A 4 2.25 11.46 19.71
CA LEU A 4 0.85 11.51 19.28
C LEU A 4 0.80 11.94 17.80
N LEU A 5 0.00 11.27 16.99
CA LEU A 5 -0.62 11.70 15.71
C LEU A 5 -1.52 10.52 15.24
N ALA A 6 -2.85 10.60 15.33
CA ALA A 6 -3.80 10.95 14.24
C ALA A 6 -3.99 9.83 13.18
N LEU A 7 -5.22 9.48 12.74
CA LEU A 7 -5.90 10.14 11.60
C LEU A 7 -7.24 9.47 11.17
N GLY A 8 -8.23 10.24 10.70
CA GLY A 8 -9.05 9.83 9.54
C GLY A 8 -10.56 9.62 9.72
N VAL A 9 -11.28 9.53 8.58
CA VAL A 9 -12.72 9.87 8.42
C VAL A 9 -13.42 9.06 7.30
N LEU A 10 -14.74 8.78 7.45
CA LEU A 10 -15.69 8.06 6.55
C LEU A 10 -15.39 6.56 6.28
N LEU A 11 -16.19 5.81 5.47
CA LEU A 11 -17.55 5.18 5.60
C LEU A 11 -17.62 4.01 4.55
N VAL A 12 -18.66 3.19 4.25
CA VAL A 12 -20.12 3.13 4.53
C VAL A 12 -20.64 1.65 4.53
N GLU A 13 -21.90 1.45 4.94
CA GLU A 13 -22.96 0.56 4.36
C GLU A 13 -23.52 -0.66 5.14
N ASN A 14 -24.82 -0.93 4.89
CA ASN A 14 -25.76 -1.65 5.75
C ASN A 14 -25.77 -3.19 5.57
N LEU A 15 -26.07 -3.91 6.67
CA LEU A 15 -26.63 -5.26 6.63
C LEU A 15 -27.95 -5.33 7.39
N ALA A 16 -29.06 -5.36 6.66
CA ALA A 16 -30.40 -5.58 7.23
C ALA A 16 -30.57 -7.05 7.63
N LYS A 17 -31.09 -7.30 8.84
CA LYS A 17 -31.50 -8.65 9.27
C LYS A 17 -32.77 -9.07 8.53
N VAL A 18 -32.77 -10.28 7.98
CA VAL A 18 -33.99 -11.03 7.63
C VAL A 18 -34.01 -12.31 8.48
N GLN A 19 -35.19 -12.76 8.88
CA GLN A 19 -35.38 -13.76 9.93
C GLN A 19 -35.14 -15.20 9.46
N ASN A 20 -34.88 -16.10 10.42
CA ASN A 20 -34.73 -17.53 10.20
C ASN A 20 -36.01 -18.18 9.67
N GLY A 21 -35.87 -19.07 8.70
CA GLY A 21 -36.85 -20.09 8.36
C GLY A 21 -36.13 -21.43 8.14
N ASN A 22 -36.44 -22.44 8.96
CA ASN A 22 -35.86 -23.78 8.81
C ASN A 22 -36.43 -24.49 7.58
N PHE A 23 -35.59 -25.04 6.72
CA PHE A 23 -35.97 -26.18 5.87
C PHE A 23 -34.78 -27.12 5.62
N SER A 24 -35.06 -28.42 5.85
CA SER A 24 -34.39 -29.63 5.35
C SER A 24 -32.86 -29.64 5.16
N ASP A 25 -32.21 -30.53 5.90
CA ASP A 25 -30.86 -31.04 5.57
C ASP A 25 -30.81 -31.60 4.14
N GLY A 26 -29.65 -31.46 3.49
CA GLY A 26 -29.45 -31.76 2.08
C GLY A 26 -27.97 -31.65 1.71
N SER A 27 -27.35 -32.79 1.44
CA SER A 27 -25.90 -32.95 1.30
C SER A 27 -25.25 -31.96 0.32
N ARG A 28 -24.45 -31.02 0.84
CA ARG A 28 -23.50 -30.22 0.05
C ARG A 28 -22.08 -30.67 0.33
N SER A 29 -21.51 -31.45 -0.59
CA SER A 29 -20.06 -31.58 -0.69
C SER A 29 -19.43 -30.18 -0.79
N PRO A 30 -18.28 -29.91 -0.15
CA PRO A 30 -17.62 -28.62 -0.25
C PRO A 30 -17.20 -28.37 -1.70
N GLN A 31 -17.93 -27.50 -2.40
CA GLN A 31 -17.61 -27.12 -3.78
C GLN A 31 -16.37 -26.23 -3.76
N VAL A 32 -15.25 -26.80 -4.23
CA VAL A 32 -13.97 -26.09 -4.39
C VAL A 32 -14.17 -24.87 -5.30
N PRO A 33 -13.65 -23.68 -4.94
CA PRO A 33 -13.72 -22.50 -5.80
C PRO A 33 -13.14 -22.76 -7.19
N LEU A 34 -13.77 -22.16 -8.22
CA LEU A 34 -13.33 -22.25 -9.62
C LEU A 34 -12.04 -21.43 -9.87
N TYR A 35 -11.64 -20.60 -8.91
CA TYR A 35 -10.42 -19.79 -8.94
C TYR A 35 -9.95 -19.49 -7.51
N ARG A 36 -8.63 -19.38 -7.28
CA ARG A 36 -8.03 -18.98 -5.99
C ARG A 36 -8.11 -17.47 -5.81
N TYR A 37 -9.26 -16.93 -5.40
CA TYR A 37 -9.45 -15.48 -5.25
C TYR A 37 -8.51 -14.87 -4.20
N GLU A 38 -8.05 -15.67 -3.26
CA GLU A 38 -7.12 -15.32 -2.19
C GLU A 38 -5.78 -14.82 -2.75
N THR A 39 -5.32 -15.37 -3.89
CA THR A 39 -4.03 -14.99 -4.49
C THR A 39 -4.08 -13.67 -5.27
N ILE A 40 -5.25 -13.02 -5.39
CA ILE A 40 -5.34 -11.67 -5.97
C ILE A 40 -4.80 -10.64 -4.99
N ASN A 41 -5.28 -10.66 -3.72
CA ASN A 41 -4.76 -9.85 -2.61
C ASN A 41 -4.42 -8.40 -3.03
N LEU A 42 -5.41 -7.68 -3.58
CA LEU A 42 -5.28 -6.29 -4.01
C LEU A 42 -6.21 -5.38 -3.18
N PRO A 43 -5.85 -4.09 -3.00
CA PRO A 43 -6.72 -3.11 -2.37
C PRO A 43 -8.12 -3.13 -2.96
N GLU A 44 -9.13 -2.96 -2.10
CA GLU A 44 -10.55 -3.09 -2.50
C GLU A 44 -10.92 -2.16 -3.68
N GLU A 45 -10.33 -0.96 -3.71
CA GLU A 45 -10.52 0.04 -4.76
C GLU A 45 -9.89 -0.38 -6.11
N HIS A 46 -8.90 -1.28 -6.12
CA HIS A 46 -8.18 -1.72 -7.32
C HIS A 46 -8.88 -2.87 -8.03
N ILE A 47 -9.72 -3.64 -7.32
CA ILE A 47 -10.38 -4.85 -7.84
C ILE A 47 -11.15 -4.61 -9.16
N PRO A 48 -11.96 -3.54 -9.34
CA PRO A 48 -12.65 -3.29 -10.61
C PRO A 48 -11.70 -3.16 -11.81
N TYR A 49 -10.59 -2.45 -11.58
CA TYR A 49 -9.57 -2.11 -12.58
C TYR A 49 -8.70 -3.32 -12.93
N PHE A 50 -8.36 -4.14 -11.93
CA PHE A 50 -7.71 -5.44 -12.13
C PHE A 50 -8.60 -6.41 -12.92
N LEU A 51 -9.90 -6.51 -12.58
CA LEU A 51 -10.85 -7.39 -13.28
C LEU A 51 -11.09 -6.97 -14.74
N HIS A 52 -11.02 -5.68 -15.07
CA HIS A 52 -11.12 -5.19 -16.45
C HIS A 52 -10.06 -5.81 -17.37
N ASN A 53 -8.81 -5.91 -16.88
CA ASN A 53 -7.70 -6.51 -17.63
C ASN A 53 -7.59 -8.03 -17.46
N ASN A 54 -8.44 -8.65 -16.63
CA ASN A 54 -8.42 -10.09 -16.36
C ASN A 54 -9.80 -10.74 -16.60
N PRO A 55 -10.29 -10.73 -17.86
CA PRO A 55 -11.63 -11.21 -18.21
C PRO A 55 -11.84 -12.71 -17.94
N HIS A 56 -10.77 -13.51 -17.89
CA HIS A 56 -10.84 -14.92 -17.51
C HIS A 56 -11.29 -15.10 -16.05
N ILE A 57 -10.80 -14.25 -15.13
CA ILE A 57 -11.22 -14.22 -13.72
C ILE A 57 -12.68 -13.74 -13.62
N VAL A 58 -13.07 -12.75 -14.44
CA VAL A 58 -14.47 -12.30 -14.54
C VAL A 58 -15.42 -13.42 -14.99
N ILE A 59 -15.00 -14.30 -15.89
CA ILE A 59 -15.80 -15.46 -16.33
C ILE A 59 -15.95 -16.47 -15.19
N ALA A 60 -14.86 -16.86 -14.52
CA ALA A 60 -14.92 -17.76 -13.36
C ALA A 60 -15.78 -17.18 -12.21
N CYS A 61 -15.58 -15.91 -11.86
CA CYS A 61 -16.29 -15.23 -10.78
C CYS A 61 -17.81 -15.07 -11.02
N LYS A 62 -18.26 -15.09 -12.28
CA LYS A 62 -19.70 -15.12 -12.64
C LYS A 62 -20.33 -16.48 -12.35
N GLN A 63 -19.57 -17.57 -12.49
CA GLN A 63 -20.05 -18.95 -12.37
C GLN A 63 -19.92 -19.48 -10.93
N ASP A 64 -18.86 -19.08 -10.23
CA ASP A 64 -18.54 -19.55 -8.88
C ASP A 64 -19.51 -18.99 -7.82
N PRO A 65 -20.20 -19.81 -7.00
CA PRO A 65 -20.98 -19.35 -5.87
C PRO A 65 -20.20 -18.45 -4.89
N HIS A 66 -18.92 -18.73 -4.66
CA HIS A 66 -18.11 -18.18 -3.57
C HIS A 66 -17.30 -16.93 -3.94
N CYS A 67 -17.27 -16.50 -5.21
CA CYS A 67 -16.43 -15.36 -5.61
C CYS A 67 -16.75 -14.08 -4.79
N PRO A 68 -15.80 -13.53 -4.03
CA PRO A 68 -16.03 -12.34 -3.19
C PRO A 68 -16.25 -11.07 -4.01
N TYR A 69 -15.83 -11.06 -5.28
CA TYR A 69 -15.80 -9.89 -6.14
C TYR A 69 -17.09 -9.66 -6.95
N LYS A 70 -18.15 -10.44 -6.70
CA LYS A 70 -19.44 -10.35 -7.39
C LYS A 70 -20.06 -8.95 -7.44
N LYS A 71 -19.83 -8.11 -6.41
CA LYS A 71 -20.34 -6.74 -6.38
C LYS A 71 -19.77 -5.85 -7.51
N TYR A 72 -18.53 -6.08 -7.94
CA TYR A 72 -17.86 -5.30 -9.00
C TYR A 72 -18.25 -5.73 -10.41
N LEU A 73 -18.68 -6.99 -10.60
CA LEU A 73 -19.10 -7.53 -11.91
C LEU A 73 -20.24 -6.73 -12.56
N LYS A 74 -21.00 -5.97 -11.76
CA LYS A 74 -22.10 -5.10 -12.21
C LYS A 74 -21.62 -3.85 -12.96
N ASN A 75 -20.38 -3.41 -12.78
CA ASN A 75 -19.87 -2.16 -13.38
C ASN A 75 -18.39 -2.24 -13.77
N LEU A 76 -18.05 -3.11 -14.73
CA LEU A 76 -16.69 -3.28 -15.28
C LEU A 76 -16.25 -2.13 -16.21
N LYS A 77 -16.82 -0.93 -16.06
CA LYS A 77 -16.41 0.27 -16.83
C LYS A 77 -15.03 0.79 -16.42
N ALA A 78 -14.70 0.65 -15.14
CA ALA A 78 -13.43 1.06 -14.54
C ALA A 78 -12.23 0.39 -15.24
N CYS A 79 -11.16 1.17 -15.49
CA CYS A 79 -9.97 0.77 -16.25
C CYS A 79 -8.80 1.69 -15.88
N TRP A 80 -7.55 1.23 -15.91
CA TRP A 80 -6.43 2.01 -15.37
C TRP A 80 -6.10 3.25 -16.23
N GLY A 81 -6.40 3.19 -17.53
CA GLY A 81 -6.21 4.26 -18.50
C GLY A 81 -5.24 3.91 -19.62
N TYR A 82 -4.40 2.88 -19.45
CA TYR A 82 -3.52 2.39 -20.51
C TYR A 82 -4.24 1.52 -21.55
N GLU A 83 -5.43 1.00 -21.24
CA GLU A 83 -6.24 0.21 -22.15
C GLU A 83 -6.75 1.06 -23.34
N LYS A 84 -6.94 0.43 -24.51
CA LYS A 84 -7.36 1.14 -25.74
C LYS A 84 -8.79 1.68 -25.65
N SER A 85 -9.66 1.00 -24.92
CA SER A 85 -11.07 1.34 -24.67
C SER A 85 -11.29 2.26 -23.46
N CYS A 86 -10.25 2.59 -22.69
CA CYS A 86 -10.43 3.30 -21.42
C CYS A 86 -10.71 4.80 -21.59
N LYS A 87 -11.97 5.17 -21.36
CA LYS A 87 -12.41 6.57 -21.35
C LYS A 87 -11.91 7.34 -20.10
N PRO A 88 -11.73 8.67 -20.16
CA PRO A 88 -11.24 9.47 -19.03
C PRO A 88 -12.06 9.32 -17.74
N GLU A 89 -13.39 9.28 -17.85
CA GLU A 89 -14.31 9.20 -16.70
C GLU A 89 -14.27 7.86 -15.95
N ASN A 90 -13.57 6.86 -16.47
CA ASN A 90 -13.45 5.52 -15.90
C ASN A 90 -12.06 5.22 -15.30
N ARG A 91 -11.14 6.20 -15.32
CA ARG A 91 -9.73 6.00 -14.93
C ARG A 91 -9.55 5.86 -13.42
N PHE A 92 -8.44 5.25 -12.99
CA PHE A 92 -8.04 5.22 -11.58
C PHE A 92 -7.55 6.60 -11.15
N GLY A 93 -8.50 7.52 -10.91
CA GLY A 93 -8.21 8.94 -10.74
C GLY A 93 -7.74 9.63 -12.03
N TYR A 94 -7.54 10.93 -11.93
CA TYR A 94 -6.98 11.79 -12.96
C TYR A 94 -6.37 13.02 -12.27
N PRO A 95 -5.24 13.57 -12.73
CA PRO A 95 -4.57 14.65 -12.03
C PRO A 95 -5.40 15.93 -12.00
N VAL A 96 -5.23 16.70 -10.93
CA VAL A 96 -5.74 18.07 -10.80
C VAL A 96 -4.62 19.03 -11.21
N CYS A 97 -4.95 20.13 -11.88
CA CYS A 97 -4.00 21.21 -12.15
C CYS A 97 -4.65 22.56 -11.83
N ASP A 98 -3.99 23.36 -11.01
CA ASP A 98 -4.49 24.66 -10.54
C ASP A 98 -4.39 25.76 -11.61
N TYR A 99 -3.42 25.64 -12.51
CA TYR A 99 -3.16 26.56 -13.60
C TYR A 99 -2.48 25.84 -14.79
N ALA A 100 -2.35 26.55 -15.92
CA ALA A 100 -1.58 26.12 -17.09
C ALA A 100 -0.38 27.07 -17.28
N GLU A 101 0.83 26.52 -17.35
CA GLU A 101 2.05 27.32 -17.50
C GLU A 101 2.22 27.80 -18.96
N VAL A 102 2.02 29.10 -19.18
CA VAL A 102 2.08 29.75 -20.49
C VAL A 102 3.46 29.59 -21.09
N GLY A 103 3.54 28.90 -22.24
CA GLY A 103 4.79 28.53 -22.91
C GLY A 103 5.08 27.03 -22.89
N TRP A 104 4.48 26.27 -21.96
CA TRP A 104 4.50 24.81 -21.96
C TRP A 104 3.18 24.21 -22.47
N VAL A 105 2.05 24.76 -22.02
CA VAL A 105 0.70 24.25 -22.31
C VAL A 105 -0.31 25.38 -22.42
N SER A 106 -1.36 25.18 -23.22
CA SER A 106 -2.34 26.24 -23.56
C SER A 106 -3.58 26.26 -22.66
N THR A 107 -3.97 25.12 -22.07
CA THR A 107 -5.16 25.00 -21.21
C THR A 107 -4.92 24.03 -20.03
N ILE A 108 -5.82 24.06 -19.03
CA ILE A 108 -5.77 23.15 -17.87
C ILE A 108 -5.98 21.70 -18.32
N GLU A 109 -6.90 21.44 -19.25
CA GLU A 109 -7.16 20.10 -19.80
C GLU A 109 -5.97 19.56 -20.60
N GLU A 110 -5.13 20.45 -21.14
CA GLU A 110 -3.84 20.10 -21.74
C GLU A 110 -2.77 19.80 -20.70
N ALA A 111 -2.64 20.64 -19.66
CA ALA A 111 -1.76 20.40 -18.53
C ALA A 111 -2.03 19.02 -17.90
N GLN A 112 -3.30 18.73 -17.56
CA GLN A 112 -3.74 17.44 -17.02
C GLN A 112 -3.42 16.26 -17.95
N ARG A 113 -3.67 16.41 -19.26
CA ARG A 113 -3.45 15.36 -20.28
C ARG A 113 -1.98 15.02 -20.42
N VAL A 114 -1.11 16.03 -20.43
CA VAL A 114 0.34 15.84 -20.56
C VAL A 114 0.94 15.32 -19.25
N PHE A 115 0.53 15.86 -18.10
CA PHE A 115 0.93 15.36 -16.79
C PHE A 115 0.51 13.89 -16.57
N TRP A 116 -0.73 13.52 -16.89
CA TRP A 116 -1.20 12.12 -16.85
C TRP A 116 -0.40 11.21 -17.79
N LYS A 117 -0.05 11.71 -18.98
CA LYS A 117 0.78 10.99 -19.96
C LYS A 117 2.22 10.77 -19.46
N GLN A 118 2.79 11.72 -18.72
CA GLN A 118 4.20 11.69 -18.30
C GLN A 118 4.45 11.11 -16.91
N SER A 119 3.47 11.16 -16.00
CA SER A 119 3.65 10.88 -14.56
C SER A 119 2.69 9.85 -13.94
N ASP A 120 1.67 9.43 -14.70
CA ASP A 120 0.55 8.62 -14.22
C ASP A 120 0.39 7.34 -15.11
N PHE A 121 -0.76 6.67 -15.07
CA PHE A 121 -1.03 5.48 -15.90
C PHE A 121 -0.83 5.68 -17.42
N GLY A 122 -0.79 6.93 -17.90
CA GLY A 122 -0.40 7.26 -19.28
C GLY A 122 1.06 6.95 -19.60
N TYR A 123 1.96 7.01 -18.61
CA TYR A 123 3.36 6.60 -18.75
C TYR A 123 3.45 5.10 -19.08
N ILE A 124 2.67 4.28 -18.37
CA ILE A 124 2.59 2.84 -18.57
C ILE A 124 2.09 2.53 -19.98
N LYS A 125 1.09 3.30 -20.46
CA LYS A 125 0.57 3.21 -21.83
C LYS A 125 1.67 3.41 -22.87
N GLU A 126 2.58 4.36 -22.68
CA GLU A 126 3.71 4.53 -23.58
C GLU A 126 4.66 3.33 -23.53
N ARG A 127 5.10 2.89 -22.35
CA ARG A 127 6.05 1.78 -22.21
C ARG A 127 5.52 0.48 -22.85
N ILE A 128 4.21 0.22 -22.75
CA ILE A 128 3.53 -0.90 -23.44
C ILE A 128 3.53 -0.70 -24.97
N ASN A 129 3.22 0.51 -25.46
CA ASN A 129 3.21 0.80 -26.91
C ASN A 129 4.61 0.84 -27.55
N GLU A 130 5.67 0.97 -26.74
CA GLU A 130 7.07 0.96 -27.18
C GLU A 130 7.69 -0.43 -27.31
N VAL A 131 6.97 -1.51 -26.96
CA VAL A 131 7.51 -2.88 -26.98
C VAL A 131 7.75 -3.39 -28.40
N LYS A 132 8.96 -3.93 -28.63
CA LYS A 132 9.39 -4.60 -29.87
C LYS A 132 9.88 -6.01 -29.57
N THR A 133 9.58 -6.95 -30.47
CA THR A 133 10.14 -8.31 -30.41
C THR A 133 11.45 -8.38 -31.19
N HIS A 134 12.57 -8.52 -30.48
CA HIS A 134 13.91 -8.62 -31.04
C HIS A 134 14.32 -10.09 -31.29
N CYS A 135 13.92 -11.00 -30.41
CA CYS A 135 14.15 -12.45 -30.53
C CYS A 135 12.79 -13.13 -30.68
N ARG A 136 12.52 -13.73 -31.85
CA ARG A 136 11.24 -14.34 -32.22
C ARG A 136 11.35 -15.88 -32.15
N PRO A 137 10.46 -16.59 -31.43
CA PRO A 137 10.45 -18.05 -31.41
C PRO A 137 10.50 -18.66 -32.82
N LYS A 138 11.22 -19.78 -33.02
CA LYS A 138 11.21 -20.55 -34.27
C LYS A 138 10.03 -21.54 -34.27
N ALA A 139 9.73 -22.13 -33.12
CA ALA A 139 8.61 -23.01 -32.84
C ALA A 139 7.82 -22.59 -31.57
N VAL A 140 6.82 -23.38 -31.18
CA VAL A 140 6.19 -23.28 -29.85
C VAL A 140 7.12 -23.90 -28.81
N GLY A 141 7.35 -23.22 -27.68
CA GLY A 141 8.28 -23.68 -26.63
C GLY A 141 9.68 -23.05 -26.70
N ASP A 142 10.00 -22.37 -27.79
CA ASP A 142 11.26 -21.64 -27.98
C ASP A 142 11.40 -20.38 -27.09
N SER A 143 12.57 -19.75 -27.16
CA SER A 143 12.86 -18.50 -26.49
C SER A 143 12.27 -17.28 -27.19
N SER A 144 12.08 -16.20 -26.45
CA SER A 144 11.75 -14.88 -27.00
C SER A 144 12.43 -13.77 -26.19
N LEU A 145 12.62 -12.60 -26.82
CA LEU A 145 12.98 -11.35 -26.12
C LEU A 145 12.16 -10.21 -26.71
N GLN A 146 11.36 -9.60 -25.85
CA GLN A 146 10.55 -8.41 -26.15
C GLN A 146 11.00 -7.29 -25.23
N CYS A 147 11.30 -6.11 -25.77
CA CYS A 147 11.82 -4.99 -25.00
C CYS A 147 11.09 -3.70 -25.34
N SER A 148 10.86 -2.84 -24.35
CA SER A 148 10.54 -1.44 -24.61
C SER A 148 11.74 -0.74 -25.29
N ARG A 149 11.47 0.42 -25.87
CA ARG A 149 12.50 1.32 -26.42
C ARG A 149 13.69 1.48 -25.46
N TYR A 150 14.90 1.52 -26.02
CA TYR A 150 16.17 1.60 -25.30
C TYR A 150 16.44 0.48 -24.28
N LEU A 151 15.73 -0.66 -24.38
CA LEU A 151 15.81 -1.78 -23.44
C LEU A 151 15.60 -1.32 -21.99
N GLN A 152 14.65 -0.40 -21.77
CA GLN A 152 14.35 0.12 -20.44
C GLN A 152 13.63 -0.91 -19.56
N SER A 153 12.84 -1.79 -20.17
CA SER A 153 12.37 -3.05 -19.59
C SER A 153 12.25 -4.09 -20.70
N CYS A 154 12.45 -5.37 -20.37
CA CYS A 154 12.30 -6.49 -21.30
C CYS A 154 11.60 -7.67 -20.64
N ARG A 155 10.89 -8.48 -21.43
CA ARG A 155 10.43 -9.83 -21.04
C ARG A 155 11.07 -10.86 -21.96
N ALA A 156 11.55 -11.94 -21.37
CA ALA A 156 12.14 -13.07 -22.07
C ALA A 156 11.44 -14.36 -21.68
N THR A 157 11.22 -15.25 -22.65
CA THR A 157 10.81 -16.64 -22.39
C THR A 157 12.00 -17.56 -22.65
N ASN A 158 12.13 -18.63 -21.86
CA ASN A 158 13.19 -19.64 -21.98
C ASN A 158 14.59 -19.03 -22.15
N LEU A 159 14.93 -18.11 -21.23
CA LEU A 159 16.19 -17.38 -21.19
C LEU A 159 17.30 -18.26 -20.62
N TYR A 160 18.41 -18.38 -21.33
CA TYR A 160 19.64 -19.05 -20.88
C TYR A 160 20.65 -18.03 -20.35
N ILE A 161 21.28 -18.34 -19.22
CA ILE A 161 22.41 -17.59 -18.64
C ILE A 161 23.51 -18.56 -18.17
N ASP A 162 24.77 -18.32 -18.54
CA ASP A 162 25.95 -19.09 -18.13
C ASP A 162 26.82 -18.29 -17.15
N LEU A 163 26.78 -18.66 -15.88
CA LEU A 163 27.53 -18.04 -14.78
C LEU A 163 28.74 -18.88 -14.36
N ARG A 164 29.24 -19.79 -15.21
CA ARG A 164 30.39 -20.66 -14.89
C ARG A 164 31.75 -19.98 -14.95
N THR A 165 31.89 -18.94 -15.78
CA THR A 165 33.17 -18.25 -16.04
C THR A 165 33.18 -16.71 -15.86
N PRO A 166 32.05 -15.96 -15.81
CA PRO A 166 32.09 -14.55 -15.45
C PRO A 166 32.75 -14.32 -14.09
N LYS A 167 33.69 -13.37 -14.02
CA LYS A 167 34.42 -13.05 -12.79
C LYS A 167 33.85 -11.79 -12.14
N ARG A 168 33.47 -11.92 -10.87
CA ARG A 168 32.99 -10.81 -10.05
C ARG A 168 34.13 -9.92 -9.59
N ASN A 169 33.93 -8.61 -9.63
CA ASN A 169 34.85 -7.60 -9.13
C ASN A 169 34.15 -6.73 -8.07
N HIS A 170 34.49 -5.45 -7.98
CA HIS A 170 33.88 -4.48 -7.07
C HIS A 170 32.74 -3.65 -7.71
N GLU A 171 32.50 -3.80 -9.01
CA GLU A 171 31.51 -3.03 -9.75
C GLU A 171 30.15 -3.74 -9.66
N ARG A 172 29.16 -3.06 -9.07
CA ARG A 172 27.80 -3.61 -8.94
C ARG A 172 27.15 -3.90 -10.30
N PHE A 173 27.47 -3.09 -11.31
CA PHE A 173 26.90 -3.18 -12.66
C PHE A 173 28.01 -3.17 -13.73
N ASN A 174 28.89 -4.17 -13.69
CA ASN A 174 29.91 -4.37 -14.72
C ASN A 174 29.23 -4.63 -16.07
N GLU A 175 29.38 -3.68 -17.00
CA GLU A 175 28.73 -3.73 -18.31
C GLU A 175 29.35 -4.75 -19.28
N ASP A 176 30.53 -5.28 -18.97
CA ASP A 176 31.28 -6.30 -19.74
C ASP A 176 31.22 -7.71 -19.11
N PHE A 177 30.36 -7.92 -18.11
CA PHE A 177 30.26 -9.16 -17.33
C PHE A 177 29.90 -10.42 -18.14
N PHE A 178 29.09 -10.29 -19.20
CA PHE A 178 28.69 -11.42 -20.07
C PHE A 178 29.31 -11.34 -21.47
N GLN A 179 30.04 -12.39 -21.84
CA GLN A 179 30.57 -12.59 -23.19
C GLN A 179 29.52 -13.23 -24.12
N LYS A 180 29.80 -13.25 -25.43
CA LYS A 180 28.92 -13.89 -26.43
C LYS A 180 28.72 -15.37 -26.09
N GLY A 181 27.48 -15.84 -26.22
CA GLY A 181 27.07 -17.21 -25.86
C GLY A 181 26.76 -17.43 -24.38
N GLN A 182 27.01 -16.46 -23.50
CA GLN A 182 26.73 -16.59 -22.05
C GLN A 182 25.35 -16.10 -21.64
N ILE A 183 24.64 -15.40 -22.52
CA ILE A 183 23.23 -15.03 -22.35
C ILE A 183 22.55 -15.14 -23.70
N GLY A 184 21.33 -15.68 -23.76
CA GLY A 184 20.69 -15.98 -25.05
C GLY A 184 19.46 -16.87 -24.98
N GLY A 185 19.09 -17.41 -26.13
CA GLY A 185 17.94 -18.31 -26.28
C GLY A 185 17.77 -18.85 -27.71
N SER A 186 16.96 -19.90 -27.86
CA SER A 186 16.59 -20.47 -29.16
C SER A 186 15.49 -19.63 -29.82
N CYS A 187 15.86 -18.79 -30.78
CA CYS A 187 14.95 -17.89 -31.50
C CYS A 187 15.63 -17.35 -32.76
N ASN A 188 14.91 -16.61 -33.60
CA ASN A 188 15.49 -15.79 -34.68
C ASN A 188 15.75 -14.37 -34.13
N MET A 189 17.01 -13.91 -34.16
CA MET A 189 17.43 -12.65 -33.52
C MET A 189 17.66 -11.49 -34.51
N ASP A 190 16.86 -10.42 -34.40
CA ASP A 190 17.07 -9.13 -35.09
C ASP A 190 18.25 -8.37 -34.46
N THR A 191 19.46 -8.81 -34.80
CA THR A 191 20.72 -8.27 -34.27
C THR A 191 20.90 -6.79 -34.63
N GLN A 192 20.45 -6.35 -35.82
CA GLN A 192 20.60 -4.96 -36.27
C GLN A 192 19.64 -4.02 -35.53
N GLY A 193 18.35 -4.34 -35.50
CA GLY A 193 17.35 -3.53 -34.79
C GLY A 193 17.55 -3.53 -33.28
N PHE A 194 18.11 -4.59 -32.72
CA PHE A 194 18.49 -4.69 -31.31
C PHE A 194 19.70 -3.80 -30.95
N LEU A 195 20.80 -3.88 -31.70
CA LEU A 195 21.99 -3.05 -31.44
C LEU A 195 21.71 -1.55 -31.61
N ALA A 196 20.76 -1.17 -32.48
CA ALA A 196 20.34 0.21 -32.69
C ALA A 196 19.70 0.88 -31.45
N GLU A 197 19.19 0.11 -30.48
CA GLU A 197 18.57 0.65 -29.25
C GLU A 197 19.59 1.05 -28.17
N GLY A 198 20.90 0.83 -28.37
CA GLY A 198 21.96 1.13 -27.40
C GLY A 198 22.19 2.60 -27.03
N GLN A 199 21.42 3.52 -27.61
CA GLN A 199 21.53 4.98 -27.50
C GLN A 199 21.42 5.54 -26.08
N ARG A 200 20.92 4.76 -25.11
CA ARG A 200 20.83 5.12 -23.68
C ARG A 200 21.50 4.11 -22.76
N ARG A 201 22.56 3.42 -23.23
CA ARG A 201 23.41 2.56 -22.39
C ARG A 201 23.90 3.34 -21.17
N SER A 202 23.45 2.91 -19.99
CA SER A 202 23.90 3.36 -18.66
C SER A 202 23.29 2.41 -17.63
N PRO A 203 24.04 1.99 -16.58
CA PRO A 203 23.64 0.88 -15.72
C PRO A 203 22.22 0.96 -15.15
N LEU A 204 21.80 2.12 -14.67
CA LEU A 204 20.49 2.34 -14.06
C LEU A 204 19.47 3.00 -14.99
N GLN A 205 19.69 2.95 -16.30
CA GLN A 205 18.79 3.52 -17.31
C GLN A 205 18.39 2.55 -18.43
N SER A 206 19.15 1.48 -18.65
CA SER A 206 18.94 0.50 -19.70
C SER A 206 19.52 -0.88 -19.32
N TRP A 207 18.93 -1.95 -19.86
CA TRP A 207 19.46 -3.32 -19.83
C TRP A 207 20.35 -3.65 -21.04
N PHE A 208 20.64 -2.67 -21.90
CA PHE A 208 21.44 -2.88 -23.11
C PHE A 208 22.87 -3.33 -22.82
N ALA A 209 23.49 -2.88 -21.73
CA ALA A 209 24.85 -3.30 -21.37
C ALA A 209 24.95 -4.82 -21.15
N GLU A 210 23.97 -5.37 -20.42
CA GLU A 210 23.86 -6.77 -20.07
C GLU A 210 23.39 -7.64 -21.24
N LEU A 211 22.48 -7.11 -22.07
CA LEU A 211 21.81 -7.88 -23.12
C LEU A 211 22.46 -7.72 -24.50
N ARG A 212 23.40 -6.79 -24.74
CA ARG A 212 24.08 -6.64 -26.06
C ARG A 212 24.80 -7.90 -26.57
N THR A 213 25.15 -8.84 -25.68
CA THR A 213 25.75 -10.13 -26.02
C THR A 213 24.73 -11.28 -26.12
N TYR A 214 23.43 -10.97 -26.04
CA TYR A 214 22.33 -11.93 -26.23
C TYR A 214 22.49 -12.67 -27.55
N THR A 215 22.66 -13.99 -27.44
CA THR A 215 23.06 -14.86 -28.54
C THR A 215 21.92 -15.77 -28.95
N GLU A 216 21.66 -15.83 -30.25
CA GLU A 216 20.81 -16.84 -30.87
C GLU A 216 21.47 -18.22 -30.70
N LEU A 217 20.74 -19.16 -30.09
CA LEU A 217 21.18 -20.53 -29.85
C LEU A 217 20.58 -21.51 -30.88
N ASN A 218 21.28 -22.62 -31.09
CA ASN A 218 20.92 -23.64 -32.08
C ASN A 218 19.87 -24.65 -31.57
N SER A 219 19.68 -24.73 -30.26
CA SER A 219 18.80 -25.68 -29.57
C SER A 219 18.21 -25.02 -28.32
N ASN A 220 17.09 -25.55 -27.81
CA ASN A 220 16.38 -25.03 -26.65
C ASN A 220 17.03 -25.52 -25.33
N PRO A 221 17.72 -24.66 -24.55
CA PRO A 221 18.51 -25.10 -23.40
C PRO A 221 17.68 -25.64 -22.22
N VAL A 222 16.36 -25.44 -22.26
CA VAL A 222 15.38 -25.97 -21.29
C VAL A 222 15.03 -27.43 -21.59
N GLU A 223 15.08 -27.83 -22.87
CA GLU A 223 14.62 -29.14 -23.35
C GLU A 223 15.78 -30.10 -23.67
N ASP A 224 16.93 -29.57 -24.11
CA ASP A 224 18.11 -30.37 -24.45
C ASP A 224 19.01 -30.76 -23.24
N GLY A 225 18.66 -30.28 -22.04
CA GLY A 225 19.42 -30.54 -20.81
C GLY A 225 20.67 -29.65 -20.61
N SER A 226 20.83 -28.57 -21.39
CA SER A 226 21.98 -27.67 -21.28
C SER A 226 22.00 -26.78 -20.03
N CYS A 227 20.95 -26.77 -19.20
CA CYS A 227 20.90 -25.99 -17.96
C CYS A 227 21.10 -26.86 -16.71
N ASP A 228 21.99 -26.41 -15.82
CA ASP A 228 22.25 -27.05 -14.52
C ASP A 228 21.15 -26.74 -13.50
N VAL A 229 20.41 -25.64 -13.72
CA VAL A 229 19.21 -25.24 -12.95
C VAL A 229 18.15 -24.72 -13.92
N ILE A 230 16.90 -25.13 -13.73
CA ILE A 230 15.74 -24.60 -14.45
C ILE A 230 14.81 -23.92 -13.44
N VAL A 231 14.43 -22.67 -13.74
CA VAL A 231 13.58 -21.82 -12.91
C VAL A 231 12.24 -21.62 -13.62
N ASP A 232 11.24 -22.35 -13.15
CA ASP A 232 9.88 -22.36 -13.72
C ASP A 232 9.03 -21.15 -13.28
N LYS A 233 9.38 -20.54 -12.14
CA LYS A 233 8.65 -19.39 -11.58
C LYS A 233 9.04 -18.10 -12.30
N LEU A 234 8.05 -17.26 -12.61
CA LEU A 234 8.26 -15.90 -13.13
C LEU A 234 9.30 -15.17 -12.28
N THR A 235 10.36 -14.70 -12.93
CA THR A 235 11.52 -14.11 -12.25
C THR A 235 11.76 -12.68 -12.72
N TYR A 236 11.69 -11.72 -11.81
CA TYR A 236 12.08 -10.33 -12.08
C TYR A 236 13.59 -10.16 -11.88
N PHE A 237 14.30 -9.62 -12.87
CA PHE A 237 15.65 -9.09 -12.71
C PHE A 237 15.60 -7.60 -12.39
N MET A 238 16.28 -7.17 -11.33
CA MET A 238 16.27 -5.79 -10.85
C MET A 238 17.66 -5.28 -10.45
N LYS A 239 18.00 -4.06 -10.85
CA LYS A 239 19.22 -3.35 -10.44
C LYS A 239 18.86 -2.30 -9.39
N PHE A 240 19.05 -2.60 -8.10
CA PHE A 240 18.67 -1.70 -7.01
C PHE A 240 19.62 -0.50 -6.89
N ASP A 241 19.09 0.69 -6.57
CA ASP A 241 19.87 1.92 -6.44
C ASP A 241 20.68 1.95 -5.13
N ALA A 242 20.03 2.19 -3.98
CA ALA A 242 20.71 2.23 -2.67
C ALA A 242 19.77 2.01 -1.45
N GLY A 243 19.66 0.75 -1.01
CA GLY A 243 18.89 0.30 0.16
C GLY A 243 19.27 0.88 1.52
N VAL A 244 20.30 1.73 1.59
CA VAL A 244 20.66 2.51 2.78
C VAL A 244 20.00 3.91 2.83
N ASN A 245 19.26 4.31 1.79
CA ASN A 245 18.58 5.60 1.73
C ASN A 245 17.17 5.45 1.13
N MET A 246 16.15 5.90 1.87
CA MET A 246 14.74 5.71 1.50
C MET A 246 14.36 6.36 0.17
N TYR A 247 14.87 7.57 -0.12
CA TYR A 247 14.59 8.26 -1.37
C TYR A 247 15.19 7.53 -2.56
N HIS A 248 16.42 7.03 -2.41
CA HIS A 248 17.07 6.24 -3.46
C HIS A 248 16.43 4.87 -3.65
N HIS A 249 16.09 4.14 -2.58
CA HIS A 249 15.55 2.77 -2.73
C HIS A 249 14.07 2.73 -3.16
N PHE A 250 13.25 3.72 -2.81
CA PHE A 250 11.82 3.66 -3.15
C PHE A 250 11.50 3.77 -4.64
N CYS A 251 12.45 4.27 -5.45
CA CYS A 251 12.28 4.23 -6.91
C CYS A 251 12.36 2.80 -7.48
N ASP A 252 13.01 1.85 -6.80
CA ASP A 252 13.05 0.44 -7.21
C ASP A 252 11.67 -0.22 -7.01
N PHE A 253 11.04 -0.02 -5.85
CA PHE A 253 9.67 -0.51 -5.58
C PHE A 253 8.64 0.11 -6.53
N VAL A 254 8.73 1.41 -6.80
CA VAL A 254 7.83 2.09 -7.74
C VAL A 254 8.00 1.56 -9.17
N ASN A 255 9.23 1.40 -9.65
CA ASN A 255 9.47 0.86 -10.99
C ASN A 255 9.12 -0.64 -11.12
N LEU A 256 9.23 -1.43 -10.05
CA LEU A 256 8.68 -2.80 -10.02
C LEU A 256 7.16 -2.81 -10.12
N TYR A 257 6.45 -1.97 -9.35
CA TYR A 257 4.99 -1.86 -9.44
C TYR A 257 4.52 -1.41 -10.83
N ILE A 258 5.23 -0.47 -11.46
CA ILE A 258 4.97 -0.08 -12.86
C ILE A 258 5.21 -1.28 -13.79
N THR A 259 6.26 -2.08 -13.56
CA THR A 259 6.55 -3.29 -14.35
C THR A 259 5.45 -4.34 -14.20
N GLN A 260 4.89 -4.54 -13.00
CA GLN A 260 3.74 -5.40 -12.75
C GLN A 260 2.51 -4.98 -13.59
N HIS A 261 2.25 -3.68 -13.72
CA HIS A 261 1.23 -3.15 -14.63
C HIS A 261 1.57 -3.38 -16.12
N VAL A 262 2.82 -3.18 -16.54
CA VAL A 262 3.26 -3.41 -17.94
C VAL A 262 3.03 -4.86 -18.38
N ILE A 263 3.25 -5.84 -17.48
CA ILE A 263 3.04 -7.27 -17.79
C ILE A 263 1.67 -7.81 -17.35
N ASN A 264 0.82 -6.98 -16.72
CA ASN A 264 -0.46 -7.34 -16.10
C ASN A 264 -0.36 -8.54 -15.13
N SER A 265 0.58 -8.50 -14.18
CA SER A 265 0.73 -9.53 -13.14
C SER A 265 1.07 -8.94 -11.78
N PHE A 266 0.22 -9.22 -10.77
CA PHE A 266 0.38 -8.79 -9.37
C PHE A 266 0.51 -10.00 -8.42
N SER A 267 1.00 -11.12 -8.94
CA SER A 267 1.31 -12.30 -8.13
C SER A 267 2.52 -12.02 -7.23
N THR A 268 2.45 -12.42 -5.97
CA THR A 268 3.61 -12.54 -5.08
C THR A 268 4.30 -13.91 -5.19
N ASP A 269 3.70 -14.87 -5.89
CA ASP A 269 4.30 -16.15 -6.28
C ASP A 269 5.30 -15.94 -7.44
N VAL A 270 6.33 -15.13 -7.20
CA VAL A 270 7.34 -14.67 -8.16
C VAL A 270 8.71 -14.59 -7.50
N ASN A 271 9.78 -14.87 -8.24
CA ASN A 271 11.14 -14.61 -7.78
C ASN A 271 11.52 -13.15 -8.07
N ILE A 272 12.32 -12.54 -7.20
CA ILE A 272 13.05 -11.30 -7.52
C ILE A 272 14.54 -11.61 -7.40
N VAL A 273 15.26 -11.49 -8.51
CA VAL A 273 16.71 -11.65 -8.59
C VAL A 273 17.36 -10.27 -8.63
N MET A 274 18.10 -9.95 -7.57
CA MET A 274 18.94 -8.77 -7.49
C MET A 274 20.14 -8.94 -8.43
N TRP A 275 20.14 -8.12 -9.48
CA TRP A 275 21.18 -8.05 -10.50
C TRP A 275 22.37 -7.22 -9.99
N ASP A 276 23.24 -7.88 -9.23
CA ASP A 276 24.53 -7.36 -8.80
C ASP A 276 25.63 -8.27 -9.35
N THR A 277 26.60 -7.67 -10.02
CA THR A 277 27.76 -8.34 -10.67
C THR A 277 29.03 -8.25 -9.84
N SER A 278 29.00 -7.54 -8.70
CA SER A 278 30.09 -7.52 -7.74
C SER A 278 30.09 -8.77 -6.85
N ALA A 279 31.15 -8.92 -6.04
CA ALA A 279 31.23 -9.95 -5.00
C ALA A 279 30.53 -9.54 -3.68
N TYR A 280 30.26 -8.25 -3.46
CA TYR A 280 29.89 -7.68 -2.16
C TYR A 280 28.49 -8.08 -1.67
N GLY A 281 28.24 -7.88 -0.37
CA GLY A 281 26.89 -7.90 0.20
C GLY A 281 26.13 -6.60 -0.10
N TYR A 282 24.83 -6.60 0.18
CA TYR A 282 23.96 -5.44 0.04
C TYR A 282 23.22 -5.19 1.35
N GLY A 283 23.25 -3.94 1.83
CA GLY A 283 22.44 -3.51 2.96
C GLY A 283 21.13 -2.92 2.47
N ASP A 284 20.01 -3.53 2.85
CA ASP A 284 18.67 -3.02 2.60
C ASP A 284 17.96 -2.75 3.94
N LEU A 285 17.77 -1.48 4.26
CA LEU A 285 17.10 -1.00 5.47
C LEU A 285 15.56 -0.98 5.32
N PHE A 286 15.04 -1.31 4.14
CA PHE A 286 13.62 -1.28 3.79
C PHE A 286 13.12 -2.63 3.27
N ASN A 287 13.89 -3.71 3.52
CA ASN A 287 13.69 -5.07 3.02
C ASN A 287 12.27 -5.63 3.25
N GLU A 288 11.62 -5.26 4.36
CA GLU A 288 10.21 -5.57 4.65
C GLU A 288 9.26 -5.19 3.50
N THR A 289 9.60 -4.16 2.72
CA THR A 289 8.81 -3.69 1.58
C THR A 289 8.74 -4.72 0.44
N TRP A 290 9.73 -5.62 0.30
CA TRP A 290 9.70 -6.69 -0.70
C TRP A 290 8.52 -7.66 -0.50
N LYS A 291 8.01 -7.79 0.73
CA LYS A 291 6.81 -8.60 1.05
C LYS A 291 5.52 -8.07 0.40
N ALA A 292 5.54 -6.86 -0.15
CA ALA A 292 4.46 -6.38 -1.00
C ALA A 292 4.48 -6.99 -2.42
N PHE A 293 5.63 -7.49 -2.88
CA PHE A 293 5.90 -7.86 -4.27
C PHE A 293 6.28 -9.33 -4.47
N THR A 294 6.79 -10.01 -3.44
CA THR A 294 7.11 -11.45 -3.46
C THR A 294 6.84 -12.12 -2.11
N ASP A 295 6.45 -13.39 -2.14
CA ASP A 295 6.36 -14.29 -0.99
C ASP A 295 7.71 -14.95 -0.64
N TYR A 296 8.80 -14.59 -1.34
CA TYR A 296 10.13 -15.20 -1.26
C TYR A 296 11.24 -14.19 -0.90
N GLU A 297 12.37 -14.68 -0.41
CA GLU A 297 13.56 -13.84 -0.18
C GLU A 297 14.19 -13.37 -1.51
N ILE A 298 14.86 -12.22 -1.47
CA ILE A 298 15.55 -11.65 -2.63
C ILE A 298 16.78 -12.50 -2.99
N ILE A 299 16.77 -13.06 -4.20
CA ILE A 299 17.85 -13.92 -4.69
C ILE A 299 18.95 -13.04 -5.25
N HIS A 300 20.15 -13.04 -4.68
CA HIS A 300 21.30 -12.41 -5.33
C HIS A 300 21.71 -13.21 -6.58
N LEU A 301 22.05 -12.53 -7.69
CA LEU A 301 22.54 -13.18 -8.91
C LEU A 301 23.72 -14.14 -8.65
N LYS A 302 24.55 -13.87 -7.64
CA LYS A 302 25.68 -14.73 -7.22
C LYS A 302 25.30 -16.10 -6.65
N SER A 303 24.05 -16.31 -6.25
CA SER A 303 23.54 -17.64 -5.87
C SER A 303 23.53 -18.66 -7.03
N TYR A 304 23.64 -18.14 -8.27
CA TYR A 304 23.71 -18.91 -9.50
C TYR A 304 25.14 -19.03 -10.08
N ASP A 305 26.16 -18.51 -9.41
CA ASP A 305 27.55 -18.67 -9.84
C ASP A 305 27.94 -20.16 -9.98
N SER A 306 28.88 -20.43 -10.89
CA SER A 306 29.33 -21.78 -11.27
C SER A 306 28.27 -22.66 -11.94
N LYS A 307 27.15 -22.10 -12.43
CA LYS A 307 26.04 -22.85 -13.06
C LYS A 307 25.57 -22.22 -14.38
N ARG A 308 24.95 -23.03 -15.23
CA ARG A 308 24.07 -22.59 -16.32
C ARG A 308 22.63 -22.60 -15.80
N VAL A 309 21.90 -21.51 -15.99
CA VAL A 309 20.55 -21.34 -15.45
C VAL A 309 19.57 -20.93 -16.54
N CYS A 310 18.47 -21.65 -16.60
CA CYS A 310 17.36 -21.39 -17.51
C CYS A 310 16.19 -20.76 -16.74
N PHE A 311 15.60 -19.71 -17.27
CA PHE A 311 14.40 -19.08 -16.71
C PHE A 311 13.25 -19.18 -17.74
N LYS A 312 12.16 -19.88 -17.40
CA LYS A 312 11.05 -20.10 -18.35
C LYS A 312 10.31 -18.80 -18.68
N ASP A 313 10.15 -17.90 -17.70
CA ASP A 313 9.61 -16.55 -17.88
C ASP A 313 10.39 -15.56 -17.00
N ALA A 314 11.01 -14.57 -17.63
CA ALA A 314 11.92 -13.62 -17.00
C ALA A 314 11.58 -12.18 -17.41
N VAL A 315 11.59 -11.26 -16.45
CA VAL A 315 11.25 -9.85 -16.68
C VAL A 315 12.37 -8.95 -16.13
N PHE A 316 13.08 -8.31 -17.04
CA PHE A 316 14.00 -7.23 -16.75
C PHE A 316 13.17 -5.97 -16.44
N ALA A 317 13.08 -5.60 -15.16
CA ALA A 317 12.18 -4.56 -14.69
C ALA A 317 12.59 -3.15 -15.17
N LEU A 318 11.66 -2.20 -15.13
CA LEU A 318 11.97 -0.78 -15.34
C LEU A 318 13.03 -0.30 -14.33
N LEU A 319 13.93 0.57 -14.77
CA LEU A 319 15.15 0.89 -14.03
C LEU A 319 15.08 2.23 -13.27
N PRO A 320 15.72 2.34 -12.09
CA PRO A 320 15.47 3.43 -11.15
C PRO A 320 15.80 4.83 -11.66
N ARG A 321 16.82 4.99 -12.52
CA ARG A 321 17.34 6.31 -12.95
C ARG A 321 17.09 6.65 -14.42
N MET A 322 16.17 5.95 -15.10
CA MET A 322 15.83 6.19 -16.51
C MET A 322 15.71 7.68 -16.87
N ARG A 323 16.31 8.11 -18.00
CA ARG A 323 16.06 9.45 -18.56
C ARG A 323 14.60 9.58 -19.01
N TYR A 324 13.86 10.54 -18.46
CA TYR A 324 12.40 10.63 -18.53
C TYR A 324 11.71 9.38 -17.92
N GLY A 325 12.21 8.95 -16.75
CA GLY A 325 11.62 7.87 -15.94
C GLY A 325 10.49 8.36 -15.02
N LEU A 326 9.96 7.44 -14.22
CA LEU A 326 9.15 7.77 -13.04
C LEU A 326 10.00 7.74 -11.77
N PHE A 327 9.59 8.54 -10.77
CA PHE A 327 10.33 8.85 -9.54
C PHE A 327 11.59 9.70 -9.76
N TYR A 328 12.52 9.26 -10.63
CA TYR A 328 13.67 10.05 -11.06
C TYR A 328 13.51 10.58 -12.48
N ASN A 329 14.07 11.78 -12.72
CA ASN A 329 14.11 12.45 -14.02
C ASN A 329 12.75 12.64 -14.71
N THR A 330 11.65 12.62 -13.95
CA THR A 330 10.29 12.75 -14.46
C THR A 330 10.02 14.18 -14.92
N PRO A 331 9.64 14.41 -16.20
CA PRO A 331 9.27 15.73 -16.68
C PRO A 331 7.86 16.07 -16.19
N LEU A 332 7.76 16.69 -15.01
CA LEU A 332 6.49 17.17 -14.46
C LEU A 332 6.20 18.59 -14.95
N ILE A 333 4.97 18.83 -15.41
CA ILE A 333 4.41 20.18 -15.62
C ILE A 333 4.09 20.79 -14.25
N SER A 334 4.37 22.09 -14.09
CA SER A 334 4.06 22.83 -12.85
C SER A 334 2.55 23.03 -12.65
N GLY A 335 2.12 23.27 -11.41
CA GLY A 335 0.71 23.47 -11.08
C GLY A 335 -0.16 22.20 -11.11
N CYS A 336 0.37 21.06 -11.56
CA CYS A 336 -0.35 19.78 -11.61
C CYS A 336 0.06 18.83 -10.46
N HIS A 337 -0.91 18.10 -9.91
CA HIS A 337 -0.69 17.19 -8.78
C HIS A 337 -1.70 16.02 -8.73
N GLY A 338 -1.42 15.05 -7.84
CA GLY A 338 -2.37 13.96 -7.51
C GLY A 338 -2.47 12.84 -8.55
N THR A 339 -1.36 12.18 -8.89
CA THR A 339 -1.37 11.04 -9.83
C THR A 339 -2.11 9.83 -9.25
N GLY A 340 -2.91 9.18 -10.11
CA GLY A 340 -3.56 7.90 -9.79
C GLY A 340 -2.53 6.81 -9.49
N LEU A 341 -1.46 6.75 -10.26
CA LEU A 341 -0.41 5.73 -10.18
C LEU A 341 0.32 5.71 -8.81
N PHE A 342 0.76 6.86 -8.29
CA PHE A 342 1.45 6.89 -6.99
C PHE A 342 0.47 6.68 -5.82
N ARG A 343 -0.79 7.10 -5.97
CA ARG A 343 -1.88 6.76 -5.03
C ARG A 343 -2.13 5.24 -5.00
N ALA A 344 -2.17 4.61 -6.17
CA ALA A 344 -2.34 3.16 -6.30
C ALA A 344 -1.14 2.40 -5.69
N PHE A 345 0.10 2.80 -6.02
CA PHE A 345 1.32 2.24 -5.40
C PHE A 345 1.28 2.29 -3.87
N SER A 346 0.95 3.46 -3.30
CA SER A 346 0.85 3.65 -1.85
C SER A 346 -0.21 2.71 -1.23
N GLN A 347 -1.40 2.64 -1.83
CA GLN A 347 -2.45 1.72 -1.39
C GLN A 347 -2.05 0.25 -1.51
N HIS A 348 -1.36 -0.14 -2.58
CA HIS A 348 -0.91 -1.50 -2.83
C HIS A 348 0.07 -1.98 -1.76
N VAL A 349 1.12 -1.19 -1.48
CA VAL A 349 2.12 -1.51 -0.45
C VAL A 349 1.48 -1.54 0.94
N LEU A 350 0.69 -0.52 1.31
CA LEU A 350 0.02 -0.48 2.61
C LEU A 350 -0.94 -1.67 2.82
N HIS A 351 -1.69 -2.07 1.79
CA HIS A 351 -2.59 -3.22 1.83
C HIS A 351 -1.84 -4.54 1.99
N ARG A 352 -0.83 -4.79 1.15
CA ARG A 352 -0.04 -6.03 1.19
C ARG A 352 0.72 -6.21 2.51
N LEU A 353 1.22 -5.13 3.09
CA LEU A 353 1.86 -5.12 4.41
C LEU A 353 0.85 -5.05 5.58
N ASN A 354 -0.47 -5.10 5.32
CA ASN A 354 -1.56 -5.04 6.31
C ASN A 354 -1.51 -3.77 7.21
N ILE A 355 -0.91 -2.69 6.72
CA ILE A 355 -0.76 -1.41 7.43
C ILE A 355 -2.08 -0.64 7.35
N LYS A 356 -2.71 -0.41 8.51
CA LYS A 356 -4.01 0.27 8.62
C LYS A 356 -3.81 1.67 9.19
N GLN A 357 -4.49 2.66 8.60
CA GLN A 357 -4.50 4.03 9.15
C GLN A 357 -5.33 4.07 10.44
N GLU A 358 -4.72 4.49 11.55
CA GLU A 358 -5.33 4.38 12.87
C GLU A 358 -6.39 5.46 13.15
N ARG A 359 -7.65 4.98 13.09
CA ARG A 359 -8.94 5.62 13.39
C ARG A 359 -9.03 6.32 14.77
N PRO A 360 -9.19 7.65 14.95
CA PRO A 360 -9.61 8.27 16.22
C PRO A 360 -11.09 8.00 16.57
N LYS A 361 -11.45 6.71 16.66
CA LYS A 361 -12.83 6.20 16.59
C LYS A 361 -13.79 6.89 17.58
N LEU A 362 -13.38 7.07 18.83
CA LEU A 362 -14.22 7.64 19.89
C LEU A 362 -14.61 9.10 19.62
N ALA A 363 -13.63 9.97 19.37
CA ALA A 363 -13.88 11.39 19.11
C ALA A 363 -14.65 11.61 17.79
N ASN A 364 -14.40 10.78 16.78
CA ASN A 364 -15.15 10.81 15.53
C ASN A 364 -16.64 10.44 15.73
N ALA A 365 -16.94 9.46 16.58
CA ALA A 365 -18.33 9.07 16.86
C ALA A 365 -19.11 10.21 17.53
N LEU A 366 -18.51 10.91 18.50
CA LEU A 366 -19.12 12.11 19.08
C LEU A 366 -19.30 13.23 18.06
N LYS A 367 -18.33 13.44 17.16
CA LYS A 367 -18.43 14.44 16.06
C LYS A 367 -19.52 14.16 15.03
N THR A 368 -20.08 12.94 14.98
CA THR A 368 -21.27 12.66 14.15
C THR A 368 -22.59 13.04 14.80
N LEU A 369 -22.58 13.46 16.08
CA LEU A 369 -23.75 13.91 16.82
C LEU A 369 -23.73 15.43 16.94
N SER A 370 -24.73 16.11 16.38
CA SER A 370 -24.87 17.58 16.42
C SER A 370 -25.11 18.16 17.82
N LEU A 371 -25.18 17.33 18.86
CA LEU A 371 -25.23 17.70 20.26
C LEU A 371 -23.87 18.14 20.83
N PHE A 372 -22.75 17.74 20.19
CA PHE A 372 -21.42 17.91 20.76
C PHE A 372 -20.46 18.74 19.89
N GLU A 373 -19.90 19.81 20.46
CA GLU A 373 -18.63 20.34 20.01
C GLU A 373 -17.48 19.54 20.65
N VAL A 374 -16.58 18.98 19.84
CA VAL A 374 -15.61 17.97 20.31
C VAL A 374 -14.18 18.43 20.01
N GLN A 375 -13.52 18.98 21.03
CA GLN A 375 -12.10 19.29 21.00
C GLN A 375 -11.27 18.09 21.48
N ILE A 376 -10.18 17.77 20.80
CA ILE A 376 -9.16 16.83 21.29
C ILE A 376 -7.97 17.69 21.74
N VAL A 377 -7.54 17.54 22.99
CA VAL A 377 -6.54 18.42 23.61
C VAL A 377 -5.43 17.60 24.27
N ASN A 378 -4.21 18.11 24.19
CA ASN A 378 -2.98 17.44 24.61
C ASN A 378 -2.25 18.36 25.60
N TYR A 379 -2.48 18.16 26.90
CA TYR A 379 -2.00 19.00 28.01
C TYR A 379 -0.50 18.85 28.32
N LYS A 380 0.35 18.65 27.30
CA LYS A 380 1.80 18.73 27.49
C LYS A 380 2.23 20.17 27.72
N TYR A 381 2.97 20.37 28.81
CA TYR A 381 3.52 21.66 29.25
C TYR A 381 4.34 22.44 28.19
N LYS A 382 4.93 21.76 27.19
CA LYS A 382 5.68 22.41 26.09
C LYS A 382 4.84 22.73 24.84
N GLU A 383 3.60 22.24 24.76
CA GLU A 383 2.71 22.37 23.60
C GLU A 383 1.50 23.26 23.90
N LEU A 384 1.13 23.43 25.18
CA LEU A 384 0.06 24.32 25.63
C LEU A 384 0.36 24.87 27.03
N GLU A 385 0.35 26.20 27.20
CA GLU A 385 0.57 26.85 28.50
C GLU A 385 -0.53 26.51 29.51
N PHE A 386 -0.17 26.35 30.78
CA PHE A 386 -1.11 25.95 31.85
C PHE A 386 -2.33 26.86 31.96
N LYS A 387 -2.20 28.17 31.74
CA LYS A 387 -3.33 29.11 31.74
C LYS A 387 -4.37 28.77 30.66
N GLU A 388 -3.92 28.36 29.48
CA GLU A 388 -4.82 27.94 28.39
C GLU A 388 -5.35 26.51 28.61
N GLN A 389 -4.61 25.63 29.29
CA GLN A 389 -5.14 24.33 29.78
C GLN A 389 -6.32 24.55 30.75
N LEU A 390 -6.16 25.46 31.72
CA LEU A 390 -7.23 25.84 32.65
C LEU A 390 -8.43 26.47 31.93
N LYS A 391 -8.19 27.37 30.97
CA LYS A 391 -9.24 28.02 30.18
C LYS A 391 -10.06 27.02 29.35
N ILE A 392 -9.42 26.04 28.71
CA ILE A 392 -10.13 24.96 28.01
C ILE A 392 -10.94 24.13 29.01
N THR A 393 -10.32 23.69 30.10
CA THR A 393 -10.97 22.89 31.15
C THR A 393 -12.21 23.59 31.72
N HIS A 394 -12.11 24.88 32.04
CA HIS A 394 -13.22 25.63 32.64
C HIS A 394 -14.41 25.86 31.70
N ASN A 395 -14.20 25.72 30.38
CA ASN A 395 -15.23 25.80 29.36
C ASN A 395 -15.59 24.40 28.80
N THR A 396 -15.38 23.32 29.58
CA THR A 396 -15.69 21.94 29.19
C THR A 396 -16.86 21.38 30.01
N ASP A 397 -17.96 21.01 29.34
CA ASP A 397 -19.13 20.36 29.97
C ASP A 397 -18.89 18.88 30.32
N ILE A 398 -18.20 18.14 29.44
CA ILE A 398 -17.91 16.72 29.59
C ILE A 398 -16.42 16.48 29.35
N PHE A 399 -15.67 16.20 30.41
CA PHE A 399 -14.21 16.02 30.35
C PHE A 399 -13.86 14.53 30.29
N ILE A 400 -13.23 14.10 29.19
CA ILE A 400 -12.96 12.68 28.91
C ILE A 400 -11.45 12.45 28.86
N GLY A 401 -10.94 11.50 29.65
CA GLY A 401 -9.51 11.18 29.68
C GLY A 401 -9.19 9.81 30.26
N ILE A 402 -7.93 9.39 30.17
CA ILE A 402 -7.42 8.15 30.77
C ILE A 402 -6.76 8.44 32.13
N HIS A 403 -6.74 7.47 33.04
CA HIS A 403 -6.13 7.58 34.38
C HIS A 403 -4.75 8.24 34.38
N GLY A 404 -4.52 9.12 35.35
CA GLY A 404 -3.24 9.78 35.59
C GLY A 404 -3.39 11.28 35.79
N ALA A 405 -2.28 11.95 36.11
CA ALA A 405 -2.25 13.34 36.58
C ALA A 405 -2.90 14.40 35.65
N GLY A 406 -3.19 14.05 34.38
CA GLY A 406 -4.02 14.88 33.50
C GLY A 406 -5.46 15.06 34.00
N LEU A 407 -6.06 14.02 34.61
CA LEU A 407 -7.42 14.06 35.15
C LEU A 407 -7.59 15.00 36.34
N THR A 408 -6.51 15.39 37.02
CA THR A 408 -6.53 16.40 38.09
C THR A 408 -7.06 17.76 37.62
N HIS A 409 -7.14 18.00 36.31
CA HIS A 409 -7.87 19.13 35.73
C HIS A 409 -9.35 19.18 36.15
N LEU A 410 -9.94 18.07 36.62
CA LEU A 410 -11.33 18.03 37.10
C LEU A 410 -11.65 19.09 38.15
N LEU A 411 -10.65 19.51 38.93
CA LEU A 411 -10.78 20.58 39.94
C LEU A 411 -11.24 21.92 39.35
N PHE A 412 -10.97 22.18 38.06
CA PHE A 412 -11.22 23.45 37.38
C PHE A 412 -12.43 23.41 36.43
N LEU A 413 -13.09 22.26 36.29
CA LEU A 413 -14.34 22.12 35.54
C LEU A 413 -15.46 23.00 36.15
N PRO A 414 -16.48 23.39 35.36
CA PRO A 414 -17.66 24.07 35.89
C PRO A 414 -18.52 23.12 36.75
N ASP A 415 -19.36 23.69 37.64
CA ASP A 415 -20.11 22.93 38.67
C ASP A 415 -21.15 21.94 38.14
N TRP A 416 -21.50 21.98 36.85
CA TRP A 416 -22.43 21.05 36.20
C TRP A 416 -21.71 19.92 35.45
N ALA A 417 -20.38 19.92 35.41
CA ALA A 417 -19.62 19.06 34.52
C ALA A 417 -19.63 17.59 34.92
N VAL A 418 -19.42 16.75 33.91
CA VAL A 418 -19.21 15.30 34.07
C VAL A 418 -17.78 14.96 33.66
N ILE A 419 -17.05 14.21 34.51
CA ILE A 419 -15.78 13.59 34.14
C ILE A 419 -15.99 12.11 33.77
N PHE A 420 -15.45 11.69 32.64
CA PHE A 420 -15.41 10.31 32.19
C PHE A 420 -13.96 9.80 32.20
N GLU A 421 -13.64 8.95 33.17
CA GLU A 421 -12.38 8.20 33.19
C GLU A 421 -12.50 6.96 32.29
N LEU A 422 -11.86 7.03 31.11
CA LEU A 422 -11.87 5.99 30.08
C LEU A 422 -11.27 4.66 30.54
N TYR A 423 -10.34 4.68 31.47
CA TYR A 423 -9.85 3.50 32.17
C TYR A 423 -9.23 3.98 33.46
N ASN A 424 -9.54 3.31 34.57
CA ASN A 424 -9.21 3.72 35.95
C ASN A 424 -8.07 2.91 36.60
N CYS A 425 -7.39 2.07 35.81
CA CYS A 425 -6.29 1.23 36.29
C CYS A 425 -6.65 0.35 37.50
N GLU A 426 -7.91 -0.11 37.53
CA GLU A 426 -8.52 -0.96 38.56
C GLU A 426 -8.80 -0.27 39.91
N ASP A 427 -8.51 1.03 40.02
CA ASP A 427 -8.82 1.89 41.17
C ASP A 427 -9.78 3.03 40.77
N GLU A 428 -11.08 2.72 40.79
CA GLU A 428 -12.16 3.67 40.50
C GLU A 428 -12.25 4.80 41.55
N ASN A 429 -11.88 4.51 42.80
CA ASN A 429 -12.06 5.43 43.92
C ASN A 429 -11.15 6.66 43.79
N CYS A 430 -9.95 6.51 43.24
CA CYS A 430 -8.94 7.57 43.13
C CYS A 430 -9.47 8.88 42.51
N TYR A 431 -10.16 8.81 41.36
CA TYR A 431 -10.74 10.00 40.73
C TYR A 431 -12.23 10.19 41.04
N LEU A 432 -12.96 9.14 41.42
CA LEU A 432 -14.33 9.27 41.95
C LEU A 432 -14.36 10.14 43.22
N ASP A 433 -13.47 9.89 44.19
CA ASP A 433 -13.44 10.66 45.44
C ASP A 433 -12.93 12.09 45.22
N LEU A 434 -12.00 12.30 44.29
CA LEU A 434 -11.56 13.64 43.91
C LEU A 434 -12.69 14.44 43.22
N ALA A 435 -13.49 13.78 42.37
CA ALA A 435 -14.69 14.37 41.77
C ALA A 435 -15.78 14.68 42.81
N ARG A 436 -16.01 13.76 43.76
CA ARG A 436 -16.92 13.98 44.91
C ARG A 436 -16.49 15.16 45.78
N LEU A 437 -15.19 15.32 46.03
CA LEU A 437 -14.62 16.46 46.77
C LEU A 437 -14.77 17.79 46.01
N ARG A 438 -14.63 17.78 44.68
CA ARG A 438 -14.90 18.96 43.83
C ARG A 438 -16.40 19.25 43.68
N GLY A 439 -17.25 18.24 43.79
CA GLY A 439 -18.69 18.35 43.52
C GLY A 439 -19.07 18.28 42.04
N VAL A 440 -18.28 17.58 41.21
CA VAL A 440 -18.60 17.27 39.79
C VAL A 440 -18.95 15.79 39.64
N HIS A 441 -19.73 15.45 38.62
CA HIS A 441 -20.21 14.07 38.45
C HIS A 441 -19.13 13.19 37.81
N TYR A 442 -18.91 11.98 38.33
CA TYR A 442 -17.94 11.01 37.80
C TYR A 442 -18.66 9.84 37.13
N ILE A 443 -18.18 9.43 35.95
CA ILE A 443 -18.59 8.19 35.29
C ILE A 443 -17.38 7.39 34.79
N THR A 444 -17.55 6.07 34.71
CA THR A 444 -16.66 5.17 33.98
C THR A 444 -17.48 4.00 33.39
N TRP A 445 -16.80 2.95 32.93
CA TRP A 445 -17.41 1.83 32.20
C TRP A 445 -18.29 0.93 33.07
N GLN A 446 -19.61 1.05 32.88
CA GLN A 446 -20.61 0.15 33.45
C GLN A 446 -20.47 -1.33 33.02
N LYS A 447 -19.63 -1.62 32.01
CA LYS A 447 -19.40 -2.96 31.44
C LYS A 447 -17.89 -3.16 31.21
N LYS A 448 -17.18 -3.77 32.15
CA LYS A 448 -15.72 -4.00 32.07
C LYS A 448 -15.31 -4.75 30.80
N GLN A 449 -16.15 -5.65 30.29
CA GLN A 449 -15.98 -6.40 29.03
C GLN A 449 -16.13 -5.56 27.75
N LYS A 450 -16.27 -4.23 27.86
CA LYS A 450 -16.24 -3.26 26.74
C LYS A 450 -14.94 -2.43 26.72
N VAL A 451 -14.01 -2.71 27.64
CA VAL A 451 -12.64 -2.21 27.69
C VAL A 451 -11.71 -3.37 27.36
N PHE A 452 -10.85 -3.21 26.35
CA PHE A 452 -10.00 -4.29 25.84
C PHE A 452 -8.52 -3.87 25.94
N PRO A 453 -7.72 -4.43 26.86
CA PRO A 453 -6.27 -4.21 26.88
C PRO A 453 -5.60 -4.80 25.62
N GLN A 454 -4.52 -4.18 25.16
CA GLN A 454 -3.72 -4.72 24.05
C GLN A 454 -2.84 -5.89 24.50
N ASP A 455 -2.27 -5.80 25.70
CA ASP A 455 -1.46 -6.84 26.36
C ASP A 455 -1.55 -6.69 27.90
N GLU A 456 -0.74 -7.45 28.65
CA GLU A 456 -0.72 -7.42 30.11
C GLU A 456 0.04 -6.20 30.71
N GLY A 457 0.55 -5.32 29.83
CA GLY A 457 1.35 -4.15 30.16
C GLY A 457 2.79 -4.48 30.53
N HIS A 458 3.72 -3.55 30.28
CA HIS A 458 5.15 -3.80 30.44
C HIS A 458 5.85 -2.65 31.17
N HIS A 459 5.96 -2.74 32.51
CA HIS A 459 6.71 -1.78 33.32
C HIS A 459 8.18 -2.20 33.48
N PRO A 460 9.17 -1.31 33.24
CA PRO A 460 10.61 -1.65 33.27
C PRO A 460 11.14 -2.28 34.56
N THR A 461 10.47 -2.09 35.70
CA THR A 461 10.88 -2.63 37.01
C THR A 461 9.79 -3.38 37.78
N LEU A 462 8.55 -3.41 37.29
CA LEU A 462 7.42 -4.09 37.95
C LEU A 462 6.83 -5.24 37.13
N GLY A 463 7.33 -5.47 35.90
CA GLY A 463 6.81 -6.51 35.02
C GLY A 463 5.42 -6.16 34.48
N LYS A 464 4.50 -7.13 34.55
CA LYS A 464 3.13 -7.00 34.04
C LYS A 464 2.34 -6.01 34.88
N HIS A 465 1.81 -4.95 34.26
CA HIS A 465 1.06 -3.93 34.98
C HIS A 465 0.09 -3.17 34.05
N PRO A 466 -1.23 -3.18 34.32
CA PRO A 466 -2.25 -2.47 33.53
C PRO A 466 -2.05 -0.96 33.31
N LYS A 467 -1.17 -0.29 34.08
CA LYS A 467 -0.78 1.12 33.84
C LYS A 467 0.14 1.32 32.63
N PHE A 468 0.61 0.23 32.00
CA PHE A 468 1.63 0.24 30.95
C PHE A 468 1.26 -0.63 29.73
N THR A 469 -0.04 -0.72 29.43
CA THR A 469 -0.58 -1.24 28.15
C THR A 469 -1.46 -0.18 27.47
N ASN A 470 -1.73 -0.36 26.18
CA ASN A 470 -2.74 0.42 25.48
C ASN A 470 -4.12 -0.22 25.67
N TYR A 471 -5.17 0.59 25.53
CA TYR A 471 -6.56 0.13 25.60
C TYR A 471 -7.32 0.48 24.32
N SER A 472 -8.17 -0.43 23.89
CA SER A 472 -9.23 -0.16 22.92
C SER A 472 -10.60 -0.29 23.58
N PHE A 473 -11.60 0.36 22.99
CA PHE A 473 -12.87 0.67 23.64
C PHE A 473 -14.04 0.44 22.69
N ASP A 474 -15.16 -0.02 23.25
CA ASP A 474 -16.41 -0.19 22.51
C ASP A 474 -17.06 1.16 22.18
N VAL A 475 -17.23 1.45 20.89
CA VAL A 475 -17.68 2.78 20.42
C VAL A 475 -19.15 3.04 20.76
N GLU A 476 -20.01 2.01 20.71
CA GLU A 476 -21.45 2.16 21.00
C GLU A 476 -21.69 2.43 22.49
N GLU A 477 -21.07 1.64 23.37
CA GLU A 477 -21.17 1.84 24.82
C GLU A 477 -20.50 3.15 25.26
N PHE A 478 -19.38 3.56 24.63
CA PHE A 478 -18.77 4.88 24.87
C PHE A 478 -19.73 6.02 24.54
N VAL A 479 -20.33 6.02 23.34
CA VAL A 479 -21.29 7.06 22.94
C VAL A 479 -22.52 7.07 23.86
N ARG A 480 -23.02 5.89 24.27
CA ARG A 480 -24.12 5.78 25.23
C ARG A 480 -23.79 6.41 26.59
N LEU A 481 -22.57 6.22 27.10
CA LEU A 481 -22.13 6.82 28.36
C LEU A 481 -21.96 8.34 28.25
N VAL A 482 -21.45 8.86 27.12
CA VAL A 482 -21.33 10.31 26.89
C VAL A 482 -22.71 10.97 26.68
N LEU A 483 -23.69 10.27 26.10
CA LEU A 483 -25.07 10.76 26.03
C LEU A 483 -25.73 10.85 27.42
N LEU A 484 -25.44 9.93 28.34
CA LEU A 484 -25.89 10.03 29.74
C LEU A 484 -25.21 11.19 30.48
N ALA A 485 -23.94 11.46 30.19
CA ALA A 485 -23.25 12.64 30.70
C ALA A 485 -23.89 13.95 30.19
N ALA A 486 -24.27 14.00 28.91
CA ALA A 486 -24.95 15.16 28.32
C ALA A 486 -26.32 15.42 28.95
N ASP A 487 -27.09 14.36 29.20
CA ASP A 487 -28.38 14.45 29.90
C ASP A 487 -28.19 15.03 31.32
N HIS A 488 -27.24 14.50 32.09
CA HIS A 488 -26.88 15.00 33.43
C HIS A 488 -26.51 16.49 33.44
N VAL A 489 -25.63 16.92 32.52
CA VAL A 489 -25.27 18.34 32.34
C VAL A 489 -26.52 19.18 32.07
N SER A 490 -27.36 18.76 31.12
CA SER A 490 -28.51 19.54 30.66
C SER A 490 -29.59 19.76 31.73
N GLN A 491 -29.73 18.79 32.63
CA GLN A 491 -30.69 18.85 33.75
C GLN A 491 -30.17 19.67 34.94
N HIS A 492 -28.86 19.85 35.07
CA HIS A 492 -28.25 20.47 36.24
C HIS A 492 -28.73 21.91 36.48
N SER A 493 -28.97 22.26 37.74
CA SER A 493 -29.64 23.53 38.11
C SER A 493 -28.83 24.79 37.80
N LYS A 494 -27.49 24.66 37.72
CA LYS A 494 -26.56 25.76 37.38
C LYS A 494 -26.24 25.88 35.89
N TRP A 495 -26.71 24.96 35.03
CA TRP A 495 -26.33 24.96 33.61
C TRP A 495 -27.03 26.12 32.85
N PRO A 496 -26.27 27.01 32.17
CA PRO A 496 -26.81 28.29 31.68
C PRO A 496 -27.78 28.18 30.50
N PHE A 497 -27.81 27.05 29.80
CA PHE A 497 -28.64 26.84 28.59
C PHE A 497 -29.93 26.05 28.86
N ARG A 498 -30.37 25.96 30.11
CA ARG A 498 -31.66 25.37 30.48
C ARG A 498 -32.79 25.94 29.60
N ARG A 499 -33.43 25.08 28.80
CA ARG A 499 -34.72 25.41 28.20
C ARG A 499 -35.69 25.72 29.33
N LYS A 500 -36.19 26.96 29.38
CA LYS A 500 -37.42 27.21 30.11
C LYS A 500 -38.52 26.40 29.43
N HIS A 501 -39.12 25.47 30.16
CA HIS A 501 -40.51 25.17 29.93
C HIS A 501 -41.27 26.35 30.50
N ASP A 502 -41.83 27.18 29.63
CA ASP A 502 -42.75 28.24 30.03
C ASP A 502 -44.08 27.58 30.40
N GLU A 503 -44.26 27.32 31.71
CA GLU A 503 -45.55 26.92 32.28
C GLU A 503 -46.34 28.17 32.67
N PHE A 504 -47.58 28.24 32.17
CA PHE A 504 -48.67 29.22 32.33
C PHE A 504 -48.87 30.26 31.22
#